data_AF-A0A951HHC2-F1
#
_entry.id   AF-A0A951HHC2-F1
#
_cell.length_a   1.000
_cell.length_b   1.000
_cell.length_c   1.000
_cell.angle_alpha   90.00
_cell.angle_beta   90.00
_cell.angle_gamma   90.00
#
_symmetry.space_group_name_H-M   'P 1'
#
loop_
_entity.id
_entity.type
_entity.pdbx_description
1 polymer ?
#
loop_
_entity_poly.entity_id
_entity_poly.type
_entity_poly.pdbx_seq_one_letter_code
_entity_poly.pdbx_strand_id
1 'polypeptide(L)'
;MQPPPRPRLAALDSFRGLTVAGMIIVNTPGSDSYVWWPLDHAAWHGFTPTDLVFPAFLCAMGVALGLSFPRPITAQLWRRVAWRVLALIAIGWAWQMLARPGIETFRVFGVLPRLGLCFGLAASFAILTAHRAPDGKARLNPAAILIAIVVLLLGYWAAMALGGDFTPEGNFAGRVDRAIVGANHMWRLGTDAAGNVVYDPEGLFSTLPATANVLFGLLAALAWQRAQGRATLWIALAGLALILLGLALGPCFPINKKIWTSSYVLLSTGLSALLFAFCIAATRSVAVRRALLPFDMFGMNAILAYIVSLLIGLAGMRLGFQAAGFAAIEGLLHAPYLASFLYALAVLLVVLALLIPLHGRGIHLRL
;
A
#
# COMPACT_ATOMS: atom_id res chain seq x y z
N MET A 1 -21.04 7.50 -30.62
CA MET A 1 -19.60 7.84 -30.48
C MET A 1 -19.19 7.52 -29.04
N GLN A 2 -18.19 6.67 -28.83
CA GLN A 2 -17.63 6.49 -27.49
C GLN A 2 -16.98 7.82 -27.07
N PRO A 3 -17.20 8.31 -25.83
CA PRO A 3 -16.53 9.51 -25.37
C PRO A 3 -15.00 9.30 -25.47
N PRO A 4 -14.23 10.35 -25.81
CA PRO A 4 -12.78 10.24 -25.89
C PRO A 4 -12.24 9.68 -24.56
N PRO A 5 -11.23 8.80 -24.59
CA PRO A 5 -10.63 8.25 -23.39
C PRO A 5 -10.17 9.41 -22.51
N ARG A 6 -10.59 9.41 -21.24
CA ARG A 6 -10.20 10.47 -20.30
C ARG A 6 -8.68 10.53 -20.21
N PRO A 7 -8.06 11.72 -20.27
CA PRO A 7 -6.61 11.85 -20.19
C PRO A 7 -6.12 11.23 -18.87
N ARG A 8 -5.08 10.41 -19.00
CA ARG A 8 -4.44 9.70 -17.89
C ARG A 8 -3.87 10.72 -16.90
N LEU A 9 -4.19 10.58 -15.61
CA LEU A 9 -3.66 11.47 -14.58
C LEU A 9 -2.21 11.12 -14.27
N ALA A 10 -1.26 11.84 -14.88
CA ALA A 10 0.17 11.62 -14.68
C ALA A 10 0.59 11.64 -13.20
N ALA A 11 0.00 12.52 -12.40
CA ALA A 11 0.26 12.62 -10.96
C ALA A 11 -0.02 11.30 -10.20
N LEU A 12 -0.97 10.48 -10.66
CA LEU A 12 -1.26 9.19 -10.05
C LEU A 12 -0.15 8.16 -10.34
N ASP A 13 0.44 8.20 -11.53
CA ASP A 13 1.57 7.34 -11.84
C ASP A 13 2.80 7.74 -11.01
N SER A 14 3.09 9.04 -10.85
CA SER A 14 4.17 9.51 -9.98
C SER A 14 3.94 9.13 -8.51
N PHE A 15 2.71 9.31 -8.00
CA PHE A 15 2.37 8.98 -6.61
C PHE A 15 2.56 7.48 -6.31
N ARG A 16 2.02 6.62 -7.16
CA ARG A 16 2.22 5.16 -7.07
C ARG A 16 3.68 4.78 -7.26
N GLY A 17 4.38 5.47 -8.17
CA GLY A 17 5.78 5.26 -8.49
C GLY A 17 6.74 5.55 -7.34
N LEU A 18 6.59 6.69 -6.69
CA LEU A 18 7.33 7.06 -5.48
C LEU A 18 7.12 6.02 -4.38
N THR A 19 5.88 5.53 -4.24
CA THR A 19 5.55 4.51 -3.25
C THR A 19 6.25 3.17 -3.56
N VAL A 20 6.23 2.73 -4.82
CA VAL A 20 6.91 1.50 -5.25
C VAL A 20 8.43 1.64 -5.14
N ALA A 21 9.00 2.79 -5.49
CA ALA A 21 10.43 3.03 -5.32
C ALA A 21 10.84 2.97 -3.84
N GLY A 22 10.07 3.61 -2.96
CA GLY A 22 10.27 3.54 -1.50
C GLY A 22 10.17 2.11 -0.98
N MET A 23 9.15 1.36 -1.41
CA MET A 23 8.98 -0.05 -1.09
C MET A 23 10.20 -0.91 -1.48
N ILE A 24 10.78 -0.69 -2.66
CA ILE A 24 11.98 -1.42 -3.09
C ILE A 24 13.14 -1.10 -2.14
N ILE A 25 13.38 0.18 -1.86
CA ILE A 25 14.48 0.61 -0.97
C ILE A 25 14.38 -0.06 0.40
N VAL A 26 13.18 -0.08 1.02
CA VAL A 26 13.00 -0.60 2.39
C VAL A 26 12.95 -2.13 2.45
N ASN A 27 12.63 -2.81 1.34
CA ASN A 27 12.56 -4.27 1.30
C ASN A 27 13.87 -4.93 0.86
N THR A 28 14.84 -4.16 0.35
CA THR A 28 16.12 -4.70 -0.12
C THR A 28 17.33 -3.99 0.50
N PRO A 29 17.42 -3.89 1.85
CA PRO A 29 18.62 -3.36 2.50
C PRO A 29 19.82 -4.25 2.18
N GLY A 30 21.02 -3.66 2.16
CA GLY A 30 22.25 -4.46 2.04
C GLY A 30 22.50 -5.35 3.26
N SER A 31 22.07 -4.88 4.45
CA SER A 31 22.12 -5.61 5.71
C SER A 31 20.92 -5.27 6.58
N ASP A 32 20.32 -6.29 7.19
CA ASP A 32 19.21 -6.14 8.15
C ASP A 32 19.66 -5.47 9.46
N SER A 33 20.96 -5.46 9.76
CA SER A 33 21.52 -4.86 10.97
C SER A 33 21.83 -3.37 10.83
N TYR A 34 22.03 -2.89 9.61
CA TYR A 34 22.45 -1.53 9.32
C TYR A 34 21.41 -0.82 8.45
N VAL A 35 20.29 -0.47 9.06
CA VAL A 35 19.19 0.26 8.41
C VAL A 35 18.97 1.58 9.15
N TRP A 36 18.93 2.70 8.44
CA TRP A 36 18.61 3.98 9.06
C TRP A 36 17.15 4.00 9.53
N TRP A 37 16.90 4.65 10.67
CA TRP A 37 15.58 4.75 11.27
C TRP A 37 14.44 5.19 10.32
N PRO A 38 14.64 6.05 9.28
CA PRO A 38 13.55 6.40 8.37
C PRO A 38 13.10 5.24 7.47
N LEU A 39 14.01 4.29 7.24
CA LEU A 39 13.83 3.13 6.37
C LEU A 39 13.47 1.86 7.16
N ASP A 40 13.58 1.91 8.49
CA ASP A 40 13.23 0.83 9.39
C ASP A 40 11.84 1.05 10.01
N HIS A 41 11.12 -0.03 10.27
CA HIS A 41 9.75 0.03 10.76
C HIS A 41 9.69 0.42 12.24
N ALA A 42 8.61 1.09 12.65
CA ALA A 42 8.36 1.31 14.07
C ALA A 42 8.34 -0.03 14.84
N ALA A 43 9.02 -0.08 15.99
CA ALA A 43 9.20 -1.31 16.76
C ALA A 43 7.86 -1.94 17.18
N TRP A 44 6.89 -1.12 17.63
CA TRP A 44 5.52 -1.57 17.86
C TRP A 44 4.53 -0.43 17.66
N HIS A 45 4.45 0.48 18.64
CA HIS A 45 3.75 1.75 18.51
C HIS A 45 4.69 2.82 17.93
N GLY A 46 4.10 3.76 17.20
CA GLY A 46 4.81 4.84 16.53
C GLY A 46 4.65 4.77 15.02
N PHE A 47 5.41 5.63 14.36
CA PHE A 47 5.38 5.77 12.93
C PHE A 47 6.76 6.18 12.42
N THR A 48 7.19 5.53 11.35
CA THR A 48 8.39 5.87 10.59
C THR A 48 8.02 6.15 9.12
N PRO A 49 8.83 6.88 8.35
CA PRO A 49 8.59 7.12 6.94
C PRO A 49 8.34 5.84 6.10
N THR A 50 9.03 4.74 6.38
CA THR A 50 8.78 3.45 5.70
C THR A 50 7.37 2.89 5.95
N ASP A 51 6.74 3.22 7.08
CA ASP A 51 5.37 2.80 7.38
C ASP A 51 4.34 3.48 6.46
N LEU A 52 4.70 4.56 5.77
CA LEU A 52 3.81 5.23 4.80
C LEU A 52 3.65 4.45 3.49
N VAL A 53 4.59 3.58 3.14
CA VAL A 53 4.68 2.97 1.82
C VAL A 53 3.40 2.18 1.49
N PHE A 54 3.03 1.21 2.33
CA PHE A 54 1.87 0.36 2.06
C PHE A 54 0.53 1.14 2.04
N PRO A 55 0.19 1.99 3.04
CA PRO A 55 -1.05 2.77 3.00
C PRO A 55 -1.08 3.80 1.85
N ALA A 56 0.05 4.39 1.46
CA ALA A 56 0.10 5.26 0.28
C ALA A 56 -0.28 4.50 -1.01
N PHE A 57 0.16 3.25 -1.14
CA PHE A 57 -0.22 2.40 -2.26
C PHE A 57 -1.71 2.07 -2.25
N LEU A 58 -2.30 1.80 -1.07
CA LEU A 58 -3.75 1.60 -0.91
C LEU A 58 -4.54 2.85 -1.29
N CYS A 59 -4.10 4.04 -0.87
CA CYS A 59 -4.70 5.30 -1.30
C CYS A 59 -4.60 5.50 -2.81
N ALA A 60 -3.43 5.24 -3.42
CA ALA A 60 -3.24 5.33 -4.87
C ALA A 60 -4.17 4.36 -5.62
N MET A 61 -4.35 3.14 -5.11
CA MET A 61 -5.30 2.17 -5.63
C MET A 61 -6.75 2.68 -5.57
N GLY A 62 -7.13 3.33 -4.46
CA GLY A 62 -8.42 3.99 -4.31
C GLY A 62 -8.62 5.12 -5.32
N VAL A 63 -7.61 5.97 -5.51
CA VAL A 63 -7.66 7.03 -6.52
C VAL A 63 -7.85 6.44 -7.92
N ALA A 64 -7.09 5.40 -8.26
CA ALA A 64 -7.20 4.72 -9.54
C ALA A 64 -8.62 4.17 -9.77
N LEU A 65 -9.16 3.46 -8.78
CA LEU A 65 -10.52 2.90 -8.82
C LEU A 65 -11.57 3.99 -9.03
N GLY A 66 -11.45 5.13 -8.35
CA GLY A 66 -12.40 6.24 -8.46
C GLY A 66 -12.32 6.97 -9.80
N LEU A 67 -11.13 7.09 -10.36
CA LEU A 67 -10.92 7.66 -11.70
C LEU A 67 -11.44 6.75 -12.82
N SER A 68 -11.33 5.43 -12.65
CA SER A 68 -11.74 4.42 -13.64
C SER A 68 -13.14 3.85 -13.42
N PHE A 69 -13.93 4.38 -12.48
CA PHE A 69 -15.22 3.79 -12.12
C PHE A 69 -16.17 3.71 -13.34
N PRO A 70 -16.62 2.50 -13.74
CA PRO A 70 -17.36 2.29 -14.99
C PRO A 70 -18.83 2.69 -14.88
N ARG A 71 -19.43 2.98 -16.04
CA ARG A 71 -20.82 3.45 -16.18
C ARG A 71 -21.47 2.79 -17.41
N PRO A 72 -21.44 1.46 -17.49
CA PRO A 72 -22.43 0.67 -16.72
C PRO A 72 -21.84 -0.37 -15.76
N ILE A 73 -22.59 -0.70 -14.70
CA ILE A 73 -22.32 -1.84 -13.82
C ILE A 73 -22.88 -3.08 -14.50
N THR A 74 -22.00 -4.04 -14.83
CA THR A 74 -22.34 -5.26 -15.57
C THR A 74 -21.73 -6.49 -14.92
N ALA A 75 -22.19 -7.69 -15.27
CA ALA A 75 -21.54 -8.94 -14.85
C ALA A 75 -20.05 -8.97 -15.22
N GLN A 76 -19.68 -8.37 -16.36
CA GLN A 76 -18.29 -8.23 -16.80
C GLN A 76 -17.45 -7.37 -15.84
N LEU A 77 -18.04 -6.40 -15.15
CA LEU A 77 -17.34 -5.64 -14.12
C LEU A 77 -17.02 -6.51 -12.91
N TRP A 78 -18.00 -7.24 -12.39
CA TRP A 78 -17.82 -8.17 -11.27
C TRP A 78 -16.77 -9.23 -11.58
N ARG A 79 -16.79 -9.81 -12.79
CA ARG A 79 -15.77 -10.75 -13.25
C ARG A 79 -14.36 -10.14 -13.26
N ARG A 80 -14.21 -8.88 -13.69
CA ARG A 80 -12.92 -8.17 -13.66
C ARG A 80 -12.44 -7.90 -12.24
N VAL A 81 -13.35 -7.52 -11.33
CA VAL A 81 -13.02 -7.33 -9.91
C VAL A 81 -12.58 -8.66 -9.31
N ALA A 82 -13.36 -9.72 -9.46
CA ALA A 82 -13.04 -11.06 -8.94
C ALA A 82 -11.71 -11.57 -9.49
N TRP A 83 -11.46 -11.46 -10.80
CA TRP A 83 -10.20 -11.85 -11.42
C TRP A 83 -9.00 -11.14 -10.78
N ARG A 84 -9.08 -9.81 -10.61
CA ARG A 84 -8.00 -9.04 -10.01
C ARG A 84 -7.74 -9.43 -8.56
N VAL A 85 -8.78 -9.65 -7.77
CA VAL A 85 -8.67 -10.13 -6.38
C VAL A 85 -7.98 -11.49 -6.33
N LEU A 86 -8.48 -12.46 -7.11
CA LEU A 86 -7.94 -13.82 -7.15
C LEU A 86 -6.51 -13.85 -7.68
N ALA A 87 -6.19 -13.06 -8.70
CA ALA A 87 -4.84 -12.99 -9.25
C ALA A 87 -3.84 -12.39 -8.25
N LEU A 88 -4.20 -11.34 -7.52
CA LEU A 88 -3.33 -10.79 -6.46
C LEU A 88 -3.09 -11.80 -5.33
N ILE A 89 -4.14 -12.50 -4.90
CA ILE A 89 -4.03 -13.56 -3.89
C ILE A 89 -3.12 -14.69 -4.41
N ALA A 90 -3.36 -15.18 -5.63
CA ALA A 90 -2.61 -16.25 -6.24
C ALA A 90 -1.12 -15.90 -6.43
N ILE A 91 -0.80 -14.69 -6.89
CA ILE A 91 0.59 -14.22 -6.99
C ILE A 91 1.23 -14.15 -5.59
N GLY A 92 0.48 -13.68 -4.59
CA GLY A 92 0.94 -13.68 -3.19
C GLY A 92 1.27 -15.07 -2.66
N TRP A 93 0.39 -16.03 -2.90
CA TRP A 93 0.60 -17.43 -2.50
C TRP A 93 1.73 -18.10 -3.27
N ALA A 94 1.85 -17.85 -4.58
CA ALA A 94 2.98 -18.32 -5.37
C ALA A 94 4.31 -17.77 -4.85
N TRP A 95 4.35 -16.47 -4.49
CA TRP A 95 5.50 -15.87 -3.85
C TRP A 95 5.84 -16.54 -2.51
N GLN A 96 4.84 -16.75 -1.65
CA GLN A 96 5.05 -17.41 -0.36
C GLN A 96 5.64 -18.82 -0.53
N MET A 97 5.11 -19.61 -1.47
CA MET A 97 5.61 -20.96 -1.76
C MET A 97 7.02 -20.95 -2.34
N LEU A 98 7.35 -19.96 -3.19
CA LEU A 98 8.69 -19.82 -3.76
C LEU A 98 9.72 -19.41 -2.71
N ALA A 99 9.40 -18.40 -1.90
CA ALA A 99 10.30 -17.85 -0.89
C ALA A 99 10.55 -18.85 0.24
N ARG A 100 9.50 -19.54 0.71
CA ARG A 100 9.55 -20.52 1.80
C ARG A 100 8.62 -21.70 1.50
N PRO A 101 9.11 -22.74 0.80
CA PRO A 101 8.33 -23.93 0.51
C PRO A 101 7.88 -24.65 1.78
N GLY A 102 6.61 -25.07 1.84
CA GLY A 102 6.06 -25.86 2.95
C GLY A 102 4.62 -25.49 3.28
N ILE A 103 3.76 -26.50 3.45
CA ILE A 103 2.33 -26.31 3.71
C ILE A 103 2.07 -26.00 5.19
N GLU A 104 2.76 -26.70 6.10
CA GLU A 104 2.55 -26.61 7.56
C GLU A 104 2.75 -25.20 8.12
N THR A 105 3.54 -24.39 7.44
CA THR A 105 3.91 -23.03 7.87
C THR A 105 3.64 -22.00 6.78
N PHE A 106 2.73 -22.35 5.87
CA PHE A 106 2.33 -21.50 4.75
C PHE A 106 1.59 -20.27 5.27
N ARG A 107 2.12 -19.08 5.04
CA ARG A 107 1.46 -17.84 5.45
C ARG A 107 0.27 -17.53 4.53
N VAL A 108 -0.95 -17.52 5.09
CA VAL A 108 -2.18 -17.34 4.31
C VAL A 108 -2.37 -15.90 3.87
N PHE A 109 -2.14 -14.95 4.78
CA PHE A 109 -2.25 -13.53 4.52
C PHE A 109 -0.88 -12.88 4.31
N GLY A 110 -0.84 -11.81 3.53
CA GLY A 110 0.38 -11.09 3.18
C GLY A 110 0.05 -9.85 2.36
N VAL A 111 1.07 -9.14 1.90
CA VAL A 111 0.89 -7.85 1.20
C VAL A 111 -0.01 -7.98 -0.03
N LEU A 112 0.24 -8.94 -0.94
CA LEU A 112 -0.57 -9.11 -2.16
C LEU A 112 -1.99 -9.65 -1.89
N PRO A 113 -2.19 -10.69 -1.05
CA PRO A 113 -3.54 -11.10 -0.67
C PRO A 113 -4.34 -9.98 -0.03
N ARG A 114 -3.73 -9.20 0.88
CA ARG A 114 -4.39 -8.05 1.52
C ARG A 114 -4.72 -6.94 0.53
N LEU A 115 -3.83 -6.65 -0.44
CA LEU A 115 -4.11 -5.73 -1.54
C LEU A 115 -5.35 -6.18 -2.34
N GLY A 116 -5.43 -7.48 -2.66
CA GLY A 116 -6.58 -8.09 -3.30
C GLY A 116 -7.86 -7.91 -2.49
N LEU A 117 -7.83 -8.24 -1.20
CA LEU A 117 -8.99 -8.11 -0.31
C LEU A 117 -9.45 -6.65 -0.16
N CYS A 118 -8.54 -5.71 0.11
CA CYS A 118 -8.87 -4.29 0.23
C CYS A 118 -9.48 -3.75 -1.08
N PHE A 119 -8.91 -4.14 -2.23
CA PHE A 119 -9.47 -3.78 -3.53
C PHE A 119 -10.87 -4.36 -3.72
N GLY A 120 -11.05 -5.64 -3.44
CA GLY A 120 -12.32 -6.34 -3.59
C GLY A 120 -13.41 -5.75 -2.71
N LEU A 121 -13.12 -5.49 -1.43
CA LEU A 121 -14.04 -4.86 -0.49
C LEU A 121 -14.42 -3.45 -0.94
N ALA A 122 -13.43 -2.60 -1.25
CA ALA A 122 -13.68 -1.22 -1.67
C ALA A 122 -14.43 -1.14 -3.01
N ALA A 123 -14.05 -1.96 -4.00
CA ALA A 123 -14.70 -2.00 -5.30
C ALA A 123 -16.14 -2.52 -5.21
N SER A 124 -16.36 -3.61 -4.46
CA SER A 124 -17.70 -4.16 -4.24
C SER A 124 -18.59 -3.15 -3.54
N PHE A 125 -18.11 -2.53 -2.46
CA PHE A 125 -18.84 -1.47 -1.76
C PHE A 125 -19.18 -0.29 -2.68
N ALA A 126 -18.20 0.19 -3.45
CA ALA A 126 -18.38 1.28 -4.40
C ALA A 126 -19.41 0.96 -5.50
N ILE A 127 -19.47 -0.29 -5.96
CA ILE A 127 -20.45 -0.76 -6.95
C ILE A 127 -21.84 -0.86 -6.33
N LEU A 128 -21.96 -1.47 -5.15
CA LEU A 128 -23.25 -1.71 -4.47
C LEU A 128 -23.90 -0.42 -3.98
N THR A 129 -23.12 0.59 -3.61
CA THR A 129 -23.63 1.87 -3.11
C THR A 129 -23.68 2.97 -4.17
N ALA A 130 -23.32 2.66 -5.42
CA ALA A 130 -23.41 3.61 -6.51
C ALA A 130 -24.87 4.02 -6.75
N HIS A 131 -25.13 5.32 -6.81
CA HIS A 131 -26.45 5.83 -7.17
C HIS A 131 -26.58 5.95 -8.69
N ARG A 132 -27.79 5.78 -9.19
CA ARG A 132 -28.11 6.10 -10.58
C ARG A 132 -28.39 7.59 -10.67
N ALA A 133 -27.59 8.30 -11.45
CA ALA A 133 -27.88 9.68 -11.79
C ALA A 133 -29.06 9.77 -12.78
N PRO A 134 -29.69 10.95 -12.95
CA PRO A 134 -30.81 11.14 -13.87
C PRO A 134 -30.51 10.75 -15.32
N ASP A 135 -29.22 10.75 -15.69
CA ASP A 135 -28.71 10.30 -16.99
C ASP A 135 -28.60 8.76 -17.12
N GLY A 136 -29.12 8.01 -16.14
CA GLY A 136 -29.06 6.54 -16.07
C GLY A 136 -27.68 5.98 -15.71
N LYS A 137 -26.65 6.82 -15.53
CA LYS A 137 -25.28 6.38 -15.28
C LYS A 137 -25.04 6.17 -13.79
N ALA A 138 -24.37 5.07 -13.47
CA ALA A 138 -23.89 4.82 -12.11
C ALA A 138 -22.82 5.85 -11.71
N ARG A 139 -22.96 6.43 -10.52
CA ARG A 139 -21.97 7.34 -9.94
C ARG A 139 -21.67 6.93 -8.50
N LEU A 140 -20.41 7.07 -8.10
CA LEU A 140 -19.98 6.82 -6.74
C LEU A 140 -20.75 7.73 -5.77
N ASN A 141 -21.13 7.18 -4.61
CA ASN A 141 -21.82 7.91 -3.56
C ASN A 141 -20.81 8.34 -2.48
N PRO A 142 -20.36 9.61 -2.46
CA PRO A 142 -19.37 10.06 -1.48
C PRO A 142 -19.87 9.96 -0.03
N ALA A 143 -21.17 10.13 0.21
CA ALA A 143 -21.73 10.00 1.55
C ALA A 143 -21.67 8.54 2.04
N ALA A 144 -22.02 7.57 1.18
CA ALA A 144 -21.90 6.16 1.52
C ALA A 144 -20.43 5.75 1.78
N ILE A 145 -19.49 6.25 0.97
CA ILE A 145 -18.06 6.01 1.16
C ILE A 145 -17.59 6.58 2.51
N LEU A 146 -18.01 7.80 2.86
CA LEU A 146 -17.65 8.41 4.14
C LEU A 146 -18.23 7.64 5.32
N ILE A 147 -19.50 7.22 5.24
CA ILE A 147 -20.15 6.40 6.27
C ILE A 147 -19.39 5.08 6.45
N ALA A 148 -19.01 4.40 5.36
CA ALA A 148 -18.25 3.17 5.45
C ALA A 148 -16.88 3.37 6.11
N ILE A 149 -16.17 4.45 5.79
CA ILE A 149 -14.91 4.81 6.47
C ILE A 149 -15.15 4.95 7.98
N VAL A 150 -16.16 5.74 8.39
CA VAL A 150 -16.46 5.96 9.80
C VAL A 150 -16.81 4.65 10.51
N VAL A 151 -17.66 3.80 9.90
CA VAL A 151 -18.05 2.50 10.44
C VAL A 151 -16.84 1.56 10.56
N LEU A 152 -15.98 1.48 9.54
CA LEU A 152 -14.78 0.65 9.59
C LEU A 152 -13.82 1.11 10.69
N LEU A 153 -13.58 2.42 10.82
CA LEU A 153 -12.61 2.94 11.78
C LEU A 153 -13.12 2.91 13.23
N LEU A 154 -14.37 3.30 13.47
CA LEU A 154 -14.97 3.27 14.81
C LEU A 154 -15.31 1.84 15.24
N GLY A 155 -15.83 1.02 14.33
CA GLY A 155 -16.12 -0.39 14.59
C GLY A 155 -14.85 -1.18 14.89
N TYR A 156 -13.77 -0.96 14.14
CA TYR A 156 -12.48 -1.58 14.42
C TYR A 156 -11.89 -1.13 15.75
N TRP A 157 -11.92 0.18 16.04
CA TRP A 157 -11.49 0.71 17.33
C TRP A 157 -12.28 0.09 18.49
N ALA A 158 -13.61 0.05 18.41
CA ALA A 158 -14.46 -0.54 19.44
C ALA A 158 -14.16 -2.03 19.66
N ALA A 159 -14.00 -2.79 18.58
CA ALA A 159 -13.64 -4.21 18.66
C ALA A 159 -12.26 -4.41 19.32
N MET A 160 -11.28 -3.58 19.00
CA MET A 160 -9.94 -3.66 19.59
C MET A 160 -9.92 -3.23 21.06
N ALA A 161 -10.64 -2.15 21.40
CA ALA A 161 -10.66 -1.58 22.75
C ALA A 161 -11.49 -2.44 23.74
N LEU A 162 -12.58 -3.06 23.29
CA LEU A 162 -13.39 -3.95 24.12
C LEU A 162 -12.88 -5.39 24.11
N GLY A 163 -12.16 -5.77 23.05
CA GLY A 163 -11.71 -7.12 22.82
C GLY A 163 -10.34 -7.46 23.41
N GLY A 164 -9.62 -6.52 24.00
CA GLY A 164 -8.27 -6.79 24.53
C GLY A 164 -7.51 -5.51 24.82
N ASP A 165 -6.19 -5.58 24.70
CA ASP A 165 -5.31 -4.42 24.80
C ASP A 165 -4.62 -4.16 23.45
N PHE A 166 -3.62 -3.27 23.44
CA PHE A 166 -2.88 -2.93 22.23
C PHE A 166 -1.47 -3.53 22.20
N THR A 167 -1.18 -4.53 23.04
CA THR A 167 0.09 -5.27 23.06
C THR A 167 0.13 -6.32 21.94
N PRO A 168 1.33 -6.83 21.56
CA PRO A 168 1.44 -7.91 20.57
C PRO A 168 0.60 -9.15 20.91
N GLU A 169 0.50 -9.50 22.19
CA GLU A 169 -0.14 -10.73 22.68
C GLU A 169 -1.64 -10.55 22.87
N GLY A 170 -2.02 -9.43 23.49
CA GLY A 170 -3.37 -9.14 23.96
C GLY A 170 -4.28 -8.49 22.92
N ASN A 171 -3.76 -8.07 21.76
CA ASN A 171 -4.58 -7.41 20.75
C ASN A 171 -5.62 -8.34 20.10
N PHE A 172 -6.84 -7.81 19.97
CA PHE A 172 -7.99 -8.55 19.48
C PHE A 172 -7.80 -9.07 18.04
N ALA A 173 -7.18 -8.27 17.16
CA ALA A 173 -6.92 -8.65 15.76
C ALA A 173 -6.09 -9.94 15.67
N GLY A 174 -4.97 -10.00 16.40
CA GLY A 174 -4.11 -11.17 16.45
C GLY A 174 -4.85 -12.40 16.96
N ARG A 175 -5.73 -12.26 17.98
CA ARG A 175 -6.55 -13.38 18.47
C ARG A 175 -7.51 -13.90 17.40
N VAL A 176 -8.19 -13.01 16.69
CA VAL A 176 -9.10 -13.37 15.59
C VAL A 176 -8.32 -14.09 14.48
N ASP A 177 -7.19 -13.52 14.06
CA ASP A 177 -6.37 -14.11 12.99
C ASP A 177 -5.85 -15.50 13.39
N ARG A 178 -5.37 -15.69 14.63
CA ARG A 178 -4.96 -17.00 15.16
C ARG A 178 -6.11 -18.01 15.18
N ALA A 179 -7.32 -17.58 15.52
CA ALA A 179 -8.48 -18.46 15.56
C ALA A 179 -8.93 -18.91 14.15
N ILE A 180 -8.71 -18.07 13.12
CA ILE A 180 -9.14 -18.35 11.75
C ILE A 180 -8.14 -19.21 10.99
N VAL A 181 -6.85 -18.87 11.03
CA VAL A 181 -5.81 -19.56 10.23
C VAL A 181 -4.81 -20.36 11.06
N GLY A 182 -4.76 -20.18 12.37
CA GLY A 182 -3.75 -20.79 13.24
C GLY A 182 -2.41 -20.05 13.22
N ALA A 183 -1.67 -20.15 14.33
CA ALA A 183 -0.39 -19.44 14.51
C ALA A 183 0.69 -19.83 13.48
N ASN A 184 0.69 -21.08 13.02
CA ASN A 184 1.66 -21.57 12.02
C ASN A 184 1.50 -20.91 10.65
N HIS A 185 0.29 -20.39 10.36
CA HIS A 185 -0.06 -19.78 9.08
C HIS A 185 -0.06 -18.25 9.10
N MET A 186 0.45 -17.67 10.19
CA MET A 186 0.64 -16.23 10.37
C MET A 186 2.10 -15.82 10.12
N TRP A 187 2.36 -14.51 10.16
CA TRP A 187 3.70 -13.97 10.05
C TRP A 187 4.62 -14.43 11.18
N ARG A 188 5.62 -15.25 10.87
CA ARG A 188 6.52 -15.84 11.87
C ARG A 188 7.35 -14.85 12.69
N LEU A 189 7.53 -13.62 12.22
CA LEU A 189 8.23 -12.57 12.97
C LEU A 189 7.26 -11.71 13.80
N GLY A 190 5.97 -12.02 13.75
CA GLY A 190 4.94 -11.36 14.53
C GLY A 190 4.86 -11.96 15.93
N THR A 191 5.97 -11.90 16.67
CA THR A 191 6.13 -12.62 17.93
C THR A 191 5.98 -11.73 19.16
N ASP A 192 5.68 -12.38 20.28
CA ASP A 192 5.79 -11.83 21.63
C ASP A 192 7.24 -11.84 22.12
N ALA A 193 7.45 -11.36 23.35
CA ALA A 193 8.75 -11.41 24.01
C ALA A 193 9.29 -12.83 24.24
N ALA A 194 8.41 -13.85 24.24
CA ALA A 194 8.78 -15.26 24.40
C ALA A 194 9.01 -15.99 23.05
N GLY A 195 8.84 -15.31 21.91
CA GLY A 195 9.01 -15.87 20.58
C GLY A 195 7.78 -16.59 20.01
N ASN A 196 6.62 -16.54 20.68
CA ASN A 196 5.37 -17.11 20.18
C ASN A 196 4.76 -16.20 19.11
N VAL A 197 4.23 -16.76 18.02
CA VAL A 197 3.55 -15.99 16.97
C VAL A 197 2.18 -15.51 17.45
N VAL A 198 2.02 -14.20 17.62
CA VAL A 198 0.85 -13.56 18.24
C VAL A 198 0.23 -12.42 17.42
N TYR A 199 0.79 -12.01 16.28
CA TYR A 199 0.09 -11.08 15.38
C TYR A 199 0.54 -11.26 13.92
N ASP A 200 -0.30 -10.82 13.00
CA ASP A 200 0.05 -10.74 11.58
C ASP A 200 -0.21 -9.31 11.07
N PRO A 201 0.85 -8.57 10.63
CA PRO A 201 0.71 -7.22 10.12
C PRO A 201 -0.24 -7.06 8.95
N GLU A 202 -0.45 -8.14 8.19
CA GLU A 202 -1.31 -8.24 7.03
C GLU A 202 -2.52 -9.17 7.24
N GLY A 203 -2.86 -9.46 8.49
CA GLY A 203 -3.95 -10.36 8.88
C GLY A 203 -5.34 -9.95 8.37
N LEU A 204 -6.29 -10.87 8.49
CA LEU A 204 -7.64 -10.70 7.96
C LEU A 204 -8.39 -9.60 8.70
N PHE A 205 -8.33 -9.59 10.04
CA PHE A 205 -9.10 -8.63 10.81
C PHE A 205 -8.62 -7.19 10.59
N SER A 206 -7.30 -7.00 10.51
CA SER A 206 -6.70 -5.68 10.22
C SER A 206 -6.87 -5.24 8.75
N THR A 207 -7.38 -6.10 7.86
CA THR A 207 -7.74 -5.73 6.48
C THR A 207 -8.97 -4.80 6.44
N LEU A 208 -9.82 -4.84 7.46
CA LEU A 208 -11.00 -3.95 7.57
C LEU A 208 -10.60 -2.46 7.62
N PRO A 209 -9.77 -1.99 8.60
CA PRO A 209 -9.33 -0.59 8.62
C PRO A 209 -8.41 -0.25 7.43
N ALA A 210 -7.64 -1.20 6.89
CA ALA A 210 -6.84 -0.97 5.69
C ALA A 210 -7.68 -0.65 4.44
N THR A 211 -8.89 -1.22 4.36
CA THR A 211 -9.84 -0.88 3.29
C THR A 211 -10.22 0.59 3.33
N ALA A 212 -10.24 1.23 4.51
CA ALA A 212 -10.52 2.66 4.63
C ALA A 212 -9.47 3.53 3.92
N ASN A 213 -8.19 3.15 3.89
CA ASN A 213 -7.17 3.87 3.09
C ASN A 213 -7.55 3.90 1.59
N VAL A 214 -8.10 2.80 1.07
CA VAL A 214 -8.59 2.73 -0.33
C VAL A 214 -9.82 3.61 -0.52
N LEU A 215 -10.76 3.59 0.42
CA LEU A 215 -11.96 4.42 0.38
C LEU A 215 -11.64 5.92 0.45
N PHE A 216 -10.66 6.33 1.25
CA PHE A 216 -10.16 7.71 1.23
C PHE A 216 -9.57 8.10 -0.13
N GLY A 217 -8.84 7.18 -0.78
CA GLY A 217 -8.39 7.37 -2.16
C GLY A 217 -9.53 7.61 -3.15
N LEU A 218 -10.67 6.92 -2.99
CA LEU A 218 -11.88 7.17 -3.78
C LEU A 218 -12.40 8.59 -3.58
N LEU A 219 -12.44 9.09 -2.34
CA LEU A 219 -12.85 10.46 -2.05
C LEU A 219 -11.91 11.49 -2.68
N ALA A 220 -10.59 11.24 -2.68
CA ALA A 220 -9.62 12.10 -3.36
C ALA A 220 -9.83 12.12 -4.88
N ALA A 221 -10.13 10.98 -5.50
CA ALA A 221 -10.49 10.93 -6.92
C ALA A 221 -11.79 11.70 -7.23
N LEU A 222 -12.80 11.62 -6.36
CA LEU A 222 -14.04 12.37 -6.51
C LEU A 222 -13.82 13.88 -6.37
N ALA A 223 -12.99 14.31 -5.42
CA ALA A 223 -12.60 15.72 -5.28
C ALA A 223 -11.90 16.23 -6.56
N TRP A 224 -10.98 15.43 -7.11
CA TRP A 224 -10.31 15.72 -8.38
C TRP A 224 -11.29 15.84 -9.55
N GLN A 225 -12.22 14.90 -9.70
CA GLN A 225 -13.22 14.92 -10.78
C GLN A 225 -14.20 16.09 -10.65
N ARG A 226 -14.50 16.54 -9.43
CA ARG A 226 -15.46 17.63 -9.18
C ARG A 226 -14.89 19.00 -9.54
N ALA A 227 -13.65 19.29 -9.16
CA ALA A 227 -13.07 20.62 -9.35
C ALA A 227 -11.53 20.57 -9.44
N GLN A 228 -10.97 20.16 -10.59
CA GLN A 228 -9.52 19.98 -10.78
C GLN A 228 -8.68 21.19 -10.32
N GLY A 229 -9.14 22.42 -10.56
CA GLY A 229 -8.42 23.63 -10.17
C GLY A 229 -8.28 23.84 -8.65
N ARG A 230 -9.25 23.35 -7.86
CA ARG A 230 -9.28 23.46 -6.39
C ARG A 230 -8.95 22.14 -5.68
N ALA A 231 -9.01 21.03 -6.40
CA ALA A 231 -8.86 19.69 -5.85
C ALA A 231 -7.52 19.51 -5.13
N THR A 232 -6.42 20.05 -5.66
CA THR A 232 -5.10 19.99 -5.00
C THR A 232 -5.17 20.57 -3.58
N LEU A 233 -5.79 21.75 -3.43
CA LEU A 233 -5.94 22.41 -2.14
C LEU A 233 -6.87 21.62 -1.22
N TRP A 234 -8.03 21.16 -1.72
CA TRP A 234 -8.98 20.40 -0.91
C TRP A 234 -8.41 19.07 -0.42
N ILE A 235 -7.68 18.35 -1.28
CA ILE A 235 -6.99 17.11 -0.91
C ILE A 235 -5.92 17.42 0.13
N ALA A 236 -5.17 18.51 -0.01
CA ALA A 236 -4.14 18.90 0.95
C ALA A 236 -4.73 19.28 2.32
N LEU A 237 -5.80 20.09 2.35
CA LEU A 237 -6.48 20.49 3.58
C LEU A 237 -7.14 19.30 4.28
N ALA A 238 -7.79 18.41 3.53
CA ALA A 238 -8.32 17.16 4.07
C ALA A 238 -7.20 16.28 4.62
N GLY A 239 -6.06 16.20 3.90
CA GLY A 239 -4.87 15.48 4.35
C GLY A 239 -4.34 16.01 5.68
N LEU A 240 -4.20 17.32 5.82
CA LEU A 240 -3.78 17.97 7.07
C LEU A 240 -4.76 17.68 8.21
N ALA A 241 -6.07 17.79 7.96
CA ALA A 241 -7.09 17.49 8.96
C ALA A 241 -7.01 16.02 9.43
N LEU A 242 -6.77 15.07 8.52
CA LEU A 242 -6.62 13.65 8.85
C LEU A 242 -5.33 13.37 9.65
N ILE A 243 -4.23 14.06 9.35
CA ILE A 243 -2.99 13.99 10.16
C ILE A 243 -3.28 14.45 11.58
N LEU A 244 -3.88 15.64 11.74
CA LEU A 244 -4.19 16.20 13.06
C LEU A 244 -5.13 15.29 13.84
N LEU A 245 -6.16 14.73 13.19
CA LEU A 245 -7.09 13.79 13.81
C LEU A 245 -6.40 12.46 14.21
N GLY A 246 -5.54 11.92 13.36
CA GLY A 246 -4.78 10.71 13.66
C GLY A 246 -3.83 10.89 14.84
N LEU A 247 -3.14 12.03 14.91
CA LEU A 247 -2.28 12.40 16.05
C LEU A 247 -3.10 12.63 17.33
N ALA A 248 -4.24 13.30 17.24
CA ALA A 248 -5.13 13.55 18.37
C ALA A 248 -5.75 12.26 18.93
N LEU A 249 -6.02 11.26 18.08
CA LEU A 249 -6.51 9.95 18.51
C LEU A 249 -5.42 9.02 19.02
N GLY A 250 -4.15 9.30 18.71
CA GLY A 250 -2.99 8.48 19.08
C GLY A 250 -2.94 8.08 20.57
N PRO A 251 -3.21 8.98 21.53
CA PRO A 251 -3.24 8.63 22.96
C PRO A 251 -4.32 7.60 23.33
N CYS A 252 -5.48 7.62 22.66
CA CYS A 252 -6.60 6.71 22.94
C CYS A 252 -6.52 5.41 22.13
N PHE A 253 -5.97 5.49 20.91
CA PHE A 253 -5.70 4.34 20.07
C PHE A 253 -4.33 4.53 19.42
N PRO A 254 -3.28 3.85 19.91
CA PRO A 254 -1.90 4.09 19.50
C PRO A 254 -1.72 4.02 17.99
N ILE A 255 -0.94 4.93 17.43
CA ILE A 255 -0.53 4.84 16.02
C ILE A 255 0.34 3.58 15.88
N ASN A 256 -0.19 2.57 15.19
CA ASN A 256 0.47 1.29 15.00
C ASN A 256 0.06 0.65 13.67
N LYS A 257 1.06 0.42 12.81
CA LYS A 257 0.95 -0.25 11.50
C LYS A 257 0.73 -1.76 11.64
N LYS A 258 1.42 -2.42 12.57
CA LYS A 258 1.42 -3.89 12.74
C LYS A 258 0.05 -4.45 13.12
N ILE A 259 -0.83 -3.64 13.69
CA ILE A 259 -2.25 -4.00 13.89
C ILE A 259 -3.19 -3.02 13.16
N TRP A 260 -2.67 -2.19 12.26
CA TRP A 260 -3.43 -1.29 11.39
C TRP A 260 -4.50 -0.43 12.08
N THR A 261 -4.12 0.16 13.22
CA THR A 261 -5.00 1.00 14.06
C THR A 261 -5.65 2.15 13.30
N SER A 262 -6.82 2.59 13.76
CA SER A 262 -7.59 3.66 13.11
C SER A 262 -6.86 5.00 13.12
N SER A 263 -6.12 5.32 14.19
CA SER A 263 -5.25 6.50 14.25
C SER A 263 -4.14 6.46 13.19
N TYR A 264 -3.51 5.29 12.99
CA TYR A 264 -2.56 5.06 11.92
C TYR A 264 -3.20 5.21 10.53
N VAL A 265 -4.41 4.71 10.30
CA VAL A 265 -5.12 4.90 9.02
C VAL A 265 -5.32 6.37 8.71
N LEU A 266 -5.72 7.18 9.70
CA LEU A 266 -5.93 8.61 9.53
C LEU A 266 -4.61 9.35 9.25
N LEU A 267 -3.58 9.10 10.06
CA LEU A 267 -2.25 9.69 9.86
C LEU A 267 -1.67 9.34 8.49
N SER A 268 -1.65 8.05 8.16
CA SER A 268 -1.07 7.56 6.90
C SER A 268 -1.86 8.00 5.68
N THR A 269 -3.19 8.03 5.75
CA THR A 269 -4.03 8.62 4.69
C THR A 269 -3.73 10.09 4.52
N GLY A 270 -3.61 10.84 5.61
CA GLY A 270 -3.36 12.27 5.57
C GLY A 270 -2.01 12.60 4.91
N LEU A 271 -0.95 11.88 5.28
CA LEU A 271 0.36 11.97 4.63
C LEU A 271 0.30 11.55 3.15
N SER A 272 -0.43 10.49 2.84
CA SER A 272 -0.64 10.03 1.46
C SER A 272 -1.39 11.06 0.61
N ALA A 273 -2.36 11.77 1.18
CA ALA A 273 -3.10 12.84 0.53
C ALA A 273 -2.20 14.05 0.25
N LEU A 274 -1.33 14.43 1.19
CA LEU A 274 -0.31 15.46 0.95
C LEU A 274 0.67 15.06 -0.15
N LEU A 275 1.15 13.82 -0.15
CA LEU A 275 2.03 13.30 -1.20
C LEU A 275 1.33 13.30 -2.57
N PHE A 276 0.06 12.92 -2.62
CA PHE A 276 -0.73 12.97 -3.85
C PHE A 276 -0.97 14.41 -4.32
N ALA A 277 -1.29 15.34 -3.41
CA ALA A 277 -1.42 16.75 -3.72
C ALA A 277 -0.10 17.36 -4.26
N PHE A 278 1.04 16.97 -3.67
CA PHE A 278 2.37 17.29 -4.18
C PHE A 278 2.55 16.78 -5.61
N CYS A 279 2.22 15.50 -5.89
CA CYS A 279 2.32 14.95 -7.24
C CYS A 279 1.43 15.70 -8.25
N ILE A 280 0.24 16.14 -7.85
CA ILE A 280 -0.63 16.97 -8.69
C ILE A 280 -0.03 18.35 -8.95
N ALA A 281 0.57 18.98 -7.93
CA ALA A 281 1.24 20.27 -8.11
C ALA A 281 2.50 20.14 -8.99
N ALA A 282 3.26 19.05 -8.80
CA ALA A 282 4.49 18.74 -9.52
C ALA A 282 4.29 18.62 -11.04
N THR A 283 3.13 18.14 -11.50
CA THR A 283 2.85 18.06 -12.94
C THR A 283 2.71 19.42 -13.62
N ARG A 284 2.61 20.52 -12.86
CA ARG A 284 2.57 21.89 -13.40
C ARG A 284 3.94 22.42 -13.82
N SER A 285 5.03 21.83 -13.32
CA SER A 285 6.40 22.22 -13.68
C SER A 285 7.00 21.20 -14.64
N VAL A 286 7.49 21.67 -15.80
CA VAL A 286 8.14 20.80 -16.80
C VAL A 286 9.42 20.17 -16.23
N ALA A 287 10.20 20.93 -15.46
CA ALA A 287 11.43 20.44 -14.84
C ALA A 287 11.15 19.31 -13.84
N VAL A 288 10.18 19.51 -12.94
CA VAL A 288 9.79 18.50 -11.95
C VAL A 288 9.16 17.29 -12.63
N ARG A 289 8.35 17.50 -13.69
CA ARG A 289 7.78 16.40 -14.48
C ARG A 289 8.84 15.51 -15.12
N ARG A 290 9.93 16.10 -15.64
CA ARG A 290 11.07 15.33 -16.16
C ARG A 290 11.79 14.57 -15.05
N ALA A 291 11.98 15.18 -13.89
CA ALA A 291 12.59 14.52 -12.73
C ALA A 291 11.74 13.35 -12.19
N LEU A 292 10.42 13.42 -12.33
CA LEU A 292 9.50 12.36 -11.89
C LEU A 292 9.34 11.21 -12.89
N LEU A 293 9.91 11.32 -14.09
CA LEU A 293 9.75 10.32 -15.14
C LEU A 293 10.19 8.90 -14.71
N PRO A 294 11.33 8.69 -14.02
CA PRO A 294 11.70 7.37 -13.52
C PRO A 294 10.64 6.78 -12.58
N PHE A 295 10.06 7.61 -11.71
CA PHE A 295 9.00 7.19 -10.80
C PHE A 295 7.72 6.86 -11.54
N ASP A 296 7.36 7.59 -12.60
CA ASP A 296 6.23 7.20 -13.42
C ASP A 296 6.39 5.80 -14.00
N MET A 297 7.59 5.43 -14.46
CA MET A 297 7.85 4.08 -15.00
C MET A 297 7.56 3.00 -13.97
N PHE A 298 7.99 3.22 -12.71
CA PHE A 298 7.61 2.36 -11.57
C PHE A 298 6.11 2.33 -11.37
N GLY A 299 5.45 3.49 -11.37
CA GLY A 299 4.01 3.59 -11.21
C GLY A 299 3.28 2.77 -12.26
N MET A 300 3.55 3.03 -13.53
CA MET A 300 2.91 2.37 -14.68
C MET A 300 3.05 0.83 -14.65
N ASN A 301 4.11 0.31 -14.01
CA ASN A 301 4.46 -1.11 -13.91
C ASN A 301 4.57 -1.61 -12.46
N ALA A 302 3.79 -1.05 -11.52
CA ALA A 302 3.98 -1.26 -10.08
C ALA A 302 4.09 -2.72 -9.64
N ILE A 303 3.21 -3.60 -10.14
CA ILE A 303 3.21 -5.02 -9.75
C ILE A 303 4.44 -5.74 -10.30
N LEU A 304 4.82 -5.45 -11.55
CA LEU A 304 6.05 -6.01 -12.13
C LEU A 304 7.27 -5.57 -11.32
N ALA A 305 7.40 -4.27 -11.03
CA ALA A 305 8.51 -3.73 -10.27
C ALA A 305 8.63 -4.39 -8.89
N TYR A 306 7.50 -4.59 -8.21
CA TYR A 306 7.43 -5.30 -6.94
C TYR A 306 7.91 -6.75 -7.06
N ILE A 307 7.36 -7.52 -8.00
CA ILE A 307 7.73 -8.93 -8.19
C ILE A 307 9.22 -9.06 -8.54
N VAL A 308 9.74 -8.21 -9.43
CA VAL A 308 11.16 -8.22 -9.79
C VAL A 308 12.02 -7.89 -8.58
N SER A 309 11.67 -6.88 -7.76
CA SER A 309 12.43 -6.58 -6.54
C SER A 309 12.43 -7.72 -5.54
N LEU A 310 11.30 -8.43 -5.39
CA LEU A 310 11.19 -9.60 -4.54
C LEU A 310 12.10 -10.73 -5.04
N LEU A 311 12.10 -11.00 -6.36
CA LEU A 311 12.96 -12.00 -6.96
C LEU A 311 14.45 -11.67 -6.81
N ILE A 312 14.84 -10.40 -7.00
CA ILE A 312 16.20 -9.94 -6.76
C ILE A 312 16.59 -10.15 -5.30
N GLY A 313 15.74 -9.75 -4.35
CA GLY A 313 15.99 -9.96 -2.92
C GLY A 313 16.14 -11.44 -2.56
N LEU A 314 15.25 -12.31 -3.05
CA LEU A 314 15.34 -13.75 -2.80
C LEU A 314 16.60 -14.37 -3.40
N ALA A 315 16.94 -14.01 -4.64
CA ALA A 315 18.16 -14.47 -5.28
C ALA A 315 19.40 -13.93 -4.54
N GLY A 316 19.36 -12.68 -4.07
CA GLY A 316 20.42 -12.04 -3.30
C GLY A 316 20.73 -12.77 -2.00
N MET A 317 19.67 -13.15 -1.27
CA MET A 317 19.79 -13.95 -0.05
C MET A 317 20.29 -15.37 -0.34
N ARG A 318 19.72 -16.07 -1.35
CA ARG A 318 20.05 -17.49 -1.62
C ARG A 318 21.40 -17.71 -2.30
N LEU A 319 21.80 -16.79 -3.18
CA LEU A 319 23.06 -16.87 -3.93
C LEU A 319 24.19 -16.07 -3.26
N GLY A 320 23.90 -15.36 -2.16
CA GLY A 320 24.88 -14.61 -1.37
C GLY A 320 25.34 -13.28 -1.97
N PHE A 321 24.84 -12.87 -3.15
CA PHE A 321 25.28 -11.60 -3.76
C PHE A 321 24.79 -10.37 -2.99
N GLN A 322 23.76 -10.48 -2.14
CA GLN A 322 23.35 -9.39 -1.26
C GLN A 322 24.44 -9.09 -0.24
N ALA A 323 24.89 -10.12 0.50
CA ALA A 323 25.97 -9.98 1.47
C ALA A 323 27.28 -9.56 0.81
N ALA A 324 27.63 -10.14 -0.35
CA ALA A 324 28.82 -9.76 -1.09
C ALA A 324 28.77 -8.31 -1.60
N GLY A 325 27.62 -7.87 -2.12
CA GLY A 325 27.41 -6.50 -2.59
C GLY A 325 27.49 -5.48 -1.44
N PHE A 326 26.88 -5.79 -0.30
CA PHE A 326 27.00 -4.99 0.91
C PHE A 326 28.46 -4.87 1.37
N ALA A 327 29.17 -6.00 1.52
CA ALA A 327 30.56 -6.02 1.98
C ALA A 327 31.50 -5.28 1.01
N ALA A 328 31.26 -5.36 -0.31
CA ALA A 328 32.03 -4.63 -1.30
C ALA A 328 31.89 -3.11 -1.16
N ILE A 329 30.65 -2.61 -0.96
CA ILE A 329 30.41 -1.17 -0.77
C ILE A 329 30.94 -0.71 0.60
N GLU A 330 30.74 -1.53 1.64
CA GLU A 330 31.26 -1.24 2.98
C GLU A 330 32.79 -1.16 2.99
N GLY A 331 33.49 -2.10 2.35
CA GLY A 331 34.96 -2.09 2.28
C GLY A 331 35.53 -0.87 1.55
N LEU A 332 34.76 -0.22 0.68
CA LEU A 332 35.15 1.02 0.00
C LEU A 332 34.89 2.26 0.86
N LEU A 333 33.73 2.32 1.53
CA LEU A 333 33.25 3.54 2.19
C LEU A 333 33.47 3.57 3.71
N HIS A 334 33.68 2.40 4.35
CA HIS A 334 33.75 2.24 5.80
C HIS A 334 32.57 2.86 6.56
N ALA A 335 31.40 2.87 5.92
CA ALA A 335 30.17 3.47 6.42
C ALA A 335 29.01 2.48 6.24
N PRO A 336 28.76 1.56 7.20
CA PRO A 336 27.88 0.41 7.00
C PRO A 336 26.43 0.80 6.71
N TYR A 337 25.89 1.84 7.37
CA TYR A 337 24.55 2.34 7.07
C TYR A 337 24.43 2.90 5.65
N LEU A 338 25.43 3.67 5.20
CA LEU A 338 25.46 4.20 3.84
C LEU A 338 25.62 3.08 2.81
N ALA A 339 26.45 2.07 3.11
CA ALA A 339 26.63 0.91 2.25
C ALA A 339 25.33 0.12 2.06
N SER A 340 24.59 -0.13 3.13
CA SER A 340 23.29 -0.79 3.09
C SER A 340 22.27 -0.03 2.25
N PHE A 341 22.22 1.30 2.39
CA PHE A 341 21.36 2.15 1.58
C PHE A 341 21.76 2.20 0.10
N LEU A 342 23.06 2.30 -0.20
CA LEU A 342 23.56 2.32 -1.58
C LEU A 342 23.32 0.98 -2.28
N TYR A 343 23.38 -0.14 -1.57
CA TYR A 343 22.95 -1.43 -2.10
C TYR A 343 21.46 -1.40 -2.48
N ALA A 344 20.59 -0.92 -1.59
CA ALA A 344 19.16 -0.81 -1.87
C ALA A 344 18.87 0.12 -3.07
N LEU A 345 19.63 1.22 -3.19
CA LEU A 345 19.57 2.13 -4.34
C LEU A 345 20.04 1.44 -5.63
N ALA A 346 21.09 0.62 -5.57
CA ALA A 346 21.53 -0.17 -6.72
C ALA A 346 20.45 -1.14 -7.19
N VAL A 347 19.77 -1.84 -6.28
CA VAL A 347 18.61 -2.69 -6.61
C VAL A 347 17.51 -1.88 -7.28
N LEU A 348 17.15 -0.71 -6.73
CA LEU A 348 16.17 0.19 -7.35
C LEU A 348 16.55 0.57 -8.78
N LEU A 349 17.81 0.92 -9.01
CA LEU A 349 18.32 1.29 -10.34
C LEU A 349 18.31 0.11 -11.31
N VAL A 350 18.61 -1.10 -10.85
CA VAL A 350 18.49 -2.33 -11.66
C VAL A 350 17.04 -2.55 -12.07
N VAL A 351 16.08 -2.44 -11.14
CA VAL A 351 14.66 -2.58 -11.48
C VAL A 351 14.24 -1.49 -12.47
N LEU A 352 14.67 -0.24 -12.26
CA LEU A 352 14.40 0.85 -13.20
C LEU A 352 14.94 0.55 -14.61
N ALA A 353 16.19 0.07 -14.70
CA ALA A 353 16.81 -0.28 -15.97
C ALA A 353 16.01 -1.35 -16.75
N LEU A 354 15.42 -2.32 -16.05
CA LEU A 354 14.52 -3.32 -16.65
C LEU A 354 13.20 -2.73 -17.14
N LEU A 355 12.71 -1.65 -16.51
CA LEU A 355 11.44 -1.00 -16.90
C LEU A 355 11.60 -0.03 -18.08
N ILE A 356 12.77 0.58 -18.28
CA ILE A 356 13.04 1.51 -19.40
C ILE A 356 12.66 0.93 -20.78
N PRO A 357 13.11 -0.27 -21.19
CA PRO A 357 12.78 -0.81 -22.51
C PRO A 357 11.29 -1.17 -22.64
N LEU A 358 10.62 -1.54 -21.54
CA LEU A 358 9.18 -1.79 -21.53
C LEU A 358 8.41 -0.48 -21.73
N HIS A 359 8.83 0.58 -21.06
CA HIS A 359 8.24 1.91 -21.22
C HIS A 359 8.41 2.43 -22.66
N GLY A 360 9.61 2.31 -23.24
CA GLY A 360 9.86 2.71 -24.63
C GLY A 360 9.01 1.97 -25.66
N ARG A 361 8.55 0.75 -25.34
CA ARG A 361 7.63 -0.06 -26.16
C ARG A 361 6.15 0.10 -25.79
N GLY A 362 5.82 0.95 -24.81
CA GLY A 362 4.45 1.13 -24.33
C GLY A 362 3.86 -0.08 -23.60
N ILE A 363 4.69 -1.03 -23.16
CA ILE A 363 4.26 -2.25 -22.48
C ILE A 363 4.05 -1.93 -20.99
N HIS A 364 2.82 -2.11 -20.52
CA HIS A 364 2.45 -1.89 -19.13
C HIS A 364 1.66 -3.07 -18.57
N LEU A 365 2.26 -3.81 -17.64
CA LEU A 365 1.58 -4.92 -16.98
C LEU A 365 0.59 -4.38 -15.94
N ARG A 366 -0.69 -4.66 -16.17
CA ARG A 366 -1.80 -4.24 -15.31
C ARG A 366 -2.62 -5.47 -14.92
N LEU A 367 -2.85 -5.62 -13.62
CA LEU A 367 -3.84 -6.53 -13.06
C LEU A 367 -5.09 -5.75 -12.65
#